data_AF-A0A3P1B0Q1-F1
#
_entry.id   AF-A0A3P1B0Q1-F1
#
_cell.length_a   1.000
_cell.length_b   1.000
_cell.length_c   1.000
_cell.angle_alpha   90.00
_cell.angle_beta   90.00
_cell.angle_gamma   90.00
#
_symmetry.space_group_name_H-M   'P 1'
#
loop_
_entity.id
_entity.type
_entity.pdbx_description
1 polymer ?
#
loop_
_entity_poly.entity_id
_entity_poly.type
_entity_poly.pdbx_seq_one_letter_code
_entity_poly.pdbx_strand_id
1 'polypeptide(L)'
;MKLSAEQIHQIEEKLYVDYDFYYDDAKHEVIDHIASEIEEEMETNSFEASFDKAFQNWHDRLREVEWTGMHLYGKIKMPLFYKDQLFSTFRNDLIIWVVISLLAPVLIYLFKDSMEIETINSTVFIYKIVVFAVAVFLNKYTLDKYKSGNYTTVYGQIAAF
;
A
#
# COMPACT_ATOMS: atom_id res chain seq x y z
N MET A 1 8.09 28.92 -4.60
CA MET A 1 9.38 28.23 -4.69
C MET A 1 10.51 29.25 -4.71
N LYS A 2 11.32 29.21 -3.65
CA LYS A 2 12.62 29.90 -3.51
C LYS A 2 13.75 29.09 -4.19
N LEU A 3 13.56 27.78 -4.40
CA LEU A 3 14.54 26.93 -5.08
C LEU A 3 14.57 27.17 -6.60
N SER A 4 15.78 27.11 -7.16
CA SER A 4 16.00 27.12 -8.61
C SER A 4 15.66 25.77 -9.25
N ALA A 5 15.40 25.76 -10.55
CA ALA A 5 15.16 24.52 -11.29
C ALA A 5 16.31 23.50 -11.15
N GLU A 6 17.55 23.99 -11.08
CA GLU A 6 18.74 23.15 -10.87
C GLU A 6 18.72 22.48 -9.48
N GLN A 7 18.34 23.22 -8.43
CA GLN A 7 18.23 22.68 -7.08
C GLN A 7 17.10 21.64 -6.96
N ILE A 8 16.00 21.86 -7.66
CA ILE A 8 14.92 20.86 -7.75
C ILE A 8 15.38 19.61 -8.48
N HIS A 9 16.17 19.79 -9.55
CA HIS A 9 16.75 18.65 -10.26
C HIS A 9 17.69 17.82 -9.37
N GLN A 10 18.45 18.46 -8.47
CA GLN A 10 19.29 17.75 -7.49
C GLN A 10 18.46 16.93 -6.48
N ILE A 11 17.28 17.43 -6.08
CA ILE A 11 16.35 16.66 -5.23
C ILE A 11 15.84 15.44 -5.99
N GLU A 12 15.44 15.62 -7.25
CA GLU A 12 14.98 14.53 -8.13
C GLU A 12 16.07 13.47 -8.32
N GLU A 13 17.28 13.90 -8.70
CA GLU A 13 18.41 13.00 -8.92
C GLU A 13 18.72 12.17 -7.68
N LYS A 14 18.74 12.80 -6.49
CA LYS A 14 19.00 12.08 -5.25
C LYS A 14 17.90 11.07 -4.91
N LEU A 15 16.63 11.41 -5.12
CA LEU A 15 15.52 10.47 -4.93
C LEU A 15 15.67 9.23 -5.83
N TYR A 16 16.07 9.40 -7.08
CA TYR A 16 16.23 8.30 -8.02
C TYR A 16 17.48 7.46 -7.76
N VAL A 17 18.61 8.09 -7.48
CA VAL A 17 19.91 7.42 -7.38
C VAL A 17 20.08 6.76 -6.01
N ASP A 18 19.73 7.45 -4.93
CA ASP A 18 20.01 6.97 -3.57
C ASP A 18 18.87 6.13 -2.98
N TYR A 19 17.63 6.35 -3.46
CA TYR A 19 16.42 5.75 -2.88
C TYR A 19 15.60 4.89 -3.85
N ASP A 20 16.04 4.74 -5.10
CA ASP A 20 15.31 3.97 -6.14
C ASP A 20 13.83 4.44 -6.27
N PHE A 21 13.58 5.74 -6.06
CA PHE A 21 12.23 6.26 -5.89
C PHE A 21 11.57 6.59 -7.24
N TYR A 22 10.94 5.61 -7.89
CA TYR A 22 10.33 5.75 -9.23
C TYR A 22 8.79 5.79 -9.21
N TYR A 23 8.22 6.40 -8.18
CA TYR A 23 6.78 6.45 -7.95
C TYR A 23 6.16 7.71 -8.55
N ASP A 24 5.59 7.67 -9.76
CA ASP A 24 5.12 8.86 -10.49
C ASP A 24 3.92 9.55 -9.83
N ASP A 25 3.09 8.79 -9.10
CA ASP A 25 1.96 9.33 -8.34
C ASP A 25 2.42 10.12 -7.10
N ALA A 26 3.47 9.63 -6.46
CA ALA A 26 4.05 10.18 -5.24
C ALA A 26 5.14 11.23 -5.50
N LYS A 27 5.79 11.17 -6.67
CA LYS A 27 6.97 11.94 -7.02
C LYS A 27 6.77 13.41 -6.75
N HIS A 28 5.73 13.98 -7.34
CA HIS A 28 5.50 15.41 -7.24
C HIS A 28 5.20 15.86 -5.82
N GLU A 29 4.46 15.07 -5.04
CA GLU A 29 4.15 15.36 -3.64
C GLU A 29 5.40 15.26 -2.74
N VAL A 30 6.21 14.23 -2.91
CA VAL A 30 7.44 14.04 -2.14
C VAL A 30 8.46 15.15 -2.44
N ILE A 31 8.65 15.49 -3.73
CA ILE A 31 9.53 16.59 -4.12
C ILE A 31 9.03 17.90 -3.53
N ASP A 32 7.73 18.19 -3.59
CA ASP A 32 7.16 19.44 -3.07
C ASP A 32 7.37 19.56 -1.55
N HIS A 33 7.18 18.48 -0.81
CA HIS A 33 7.44 18.46 0.62
C HIS A 33 8.92 18.61 0.98
N ILE A 34 9.82 17.88 0.31
CA ILE A 34 11.26 18.01 0.53
C ILE A 34 11.73 19.42 0.15
N ALA A 35 11.26 19.96 -0.98
CA ALA A 35 11.56 21.31 -1.43
C ALA A 35 11.11 22.34 -0.39
N SER A 36 9.89 22.22 0.13
CA SER A 36 9.37 23.11 1.16
C SER A 36 10.20 23.09 2.45
N GLU A 37 10.63 21.90 2.89
CA GLU A 37 11.49 21.74 4.07
C GLU A 37 12.88 22.38 3.85
N ILE A 38 13.47 22.20 2.66
CA ILE A 38 14.73 22.87 2.30
C ILE A 38 14.53 24.40 2.29
N GLU A 39 13.42 24.90 1.74
CA GLU A 39 13.12 26.33 1.67
C GLU A 39 12.95 26.99 3.04
N GLU A 40 12.45 26.24 4.03
CA GLU A 40 12.35 26.65 5.44
C GLU A 40 13.72 26.66 6.11
N GLU A 41 14.51 25.60 5.94
CA GLU A 41 15.86 25.50 6.50
C GLU A 41 16.84 26.54 5.91
N MET A 42 16.66 26.89 4.63
CA MET A 42 17.44 27.92 3.94
C MET A 42 17.22 29.34 4.48
N GLU A 43 16.22 29.55 5.35
CA GLU A 43 16.08 30.84 6.05
C GLU A 43 17.24 31.09 7.02
N THR A 44 17.92 30.02 7.45
CA THR A 44 19.03 30.09 8.42
C THR A 44 20.31 29.42 7.94
N ASN A 45 20.24 28.55 6.92
CA ASN A 45 21.36 27.74 6.45
C ASN A 45 21.63 27.91 4.94
N SER A 46 22.78 27.41 4.46
CA SER A 46 23.00 27.31 3.01
C SER A 46 22.10 26.23 2.40
N PHE A 47 21.96 26.25 1.08
CA PHE A 47 21.22 25.21 0.37
C PHE A 47 21.78 23.82 0.65
N GLU A 48 23.11 23.64 0.59
CA GLU A 48 23.78 22.35 0.79
C GLU A 48 23.50 21.80 2.19
N ALA A 49 23.62 22.63 3.23
CA ALA A 49 23.33 22.23 4.60
C ALA A 49 21.84 21.89 4.81
N SER A 50 20.95 22.66 4.18
CA SER A 50 19.50 22.44 4.24
C SER A 50 19.09 21.16 3.50
N PHE A 51 19.70 20.91 2.35
CA PHE A 51 19.51 19.73 1.51
C PHE A 51 19.91 18.46 2.26
N ASP A 52 21.12 18.43 2.83
CA ASP A 52 21.59 17.29 3.60
C ASP A 52 20.70 17.01 4.80
N LYS A 53 20.27 18.06 5.51
CA LYS A 53 19.37 17.95 6.67
C LYS A 53 17.99 17.41 6.29
N ALA A 54 17.38 17.93 5.22
CA ALA A 54 16.10 17.46 4.74
C ALA A 54 16.18 15.97 4.34
N PHE A 55 17.21 15.56 3.60
CA PHE A 55 17.37 14.15 3.24
C PHE A 55 17.72 13.24 4.42
N GLN A 56 18.36 13.74 5.49
CA GLN A 56 18.49 13.00 6.74
C GLN A 56 17.14 12.77 7.41
N ASN A 57 16.28 13.79 7.47
CA ASN A 57 14.93 13.68 8.04
C ASN A 57 14.03 12.74 7.23
N TRP A 58 14.17 12.76 5.90
CA TRP A 58 13.42 11.91 5.00
C TRP A 58 14.00 10.50 4.83
N HIS A 59 15.23 10.26 5.31
CA HIS A 59 15.95 9.01 5.07
C HIS A 59 15.13 7.77 5.45
N ASP A 60 14.59 7.75 6.67
CA ASP A 60 13.81 6.61 7.16
C ASP A 60 12.46 6.48 6.44
N ARG A 61 11.89 7.59 5.97
CA ARG A 61 10.60 7.63 5.28
C ARG A 61 10.71 7.11 3.84
N LEU A 62 11.80 7.48 3.16
CA LEU A 62 12.09 7.10 1.77
C LEU A 62 12.63 5.68 1.65
N ARG A 63 13.20 5.12 2.73
CA ARG A 63 13.67 3.73 2.73
C ARG A 63 12.54 2.76 2.38
N GLU A 64 12.85 1.84 1.49
CA GLU A 64 12.00 0.69 1.22
C GLU A 64 11.88 -0.17 2.47
N VAL A 65 10.64 -0.50 2.81
CA VAL A 65 10.30 -1.50 3.80
C VAL A 65 9.66 -2.68 3.11
N GLU A 66 10.13 -3.87 3.46
CA GLU A 66 9.48 -5.11 3.07
C GLU A 66 8.31 -5.37 4.01
N TRP A 67 7.12 -5.52 3.45
CA TRP A 67 5.98 -6.04 4.17
C TRP A 67 5.78 -7.52 3.85
N THR A 68 5.87 -8.33 4.89
CA THR A 68 5.63 -9.78 4.90
C THR A 68 4.20 -10.13 5.34
N GLY A 69 3.24 -9.26 5.05
CA GLY A 69 1.85 -9.40 5.49
C GLY A 69 1.11 -10.64 4.97
N MET A 70 -0.15 -10.76 5.38
CA MET A 70 -1.10 -11.85 5.10
C MET A 70 -1.51 -11.94 3.60
N HIS A 71 -0.54 -11.88 2.70
CA HIS A 71 -0.70 -12.16 1.28
C HIS A 71 -0.22 -13.58 1.03
N LEU A 72 -1.02 -14.34 0.29
CA LEU A 72 -0.72 -15.74 -0.03
C LEU A 72 0.46 -15.91 -1.01
N TYR A 73 1.13 -14.83 -1.41
CA TYR A 73 2.02 -14.83 -2.59
C TYR A 73 3.37 -14.10 -2.45
N GLY A 74 3.73 -13.46 -1.32
CA GLY A 74 5.10 -12.96 -1.15
C GLY A 74 5.28 -11.65 -0.38
N LYS A 75 6.48 -11.07 -0.52
CA LYS A 75 6.89 -9.81 0.13
C LYS A 75 6.56 -8.63 -0.78
N ILE A 76 5.97 -7.60 -0.21
CA ILE A 76 5.75 -6.34 -0.90
C ILE A 76 6.85 -5.35 -0.50
N LYS A 77 7.48 -4.67 -1.46
CA LYS A 77 8.41 -3.57 -1.20
C LYS A 77 7.73 -2.22 -1.42
N MET A 78 7.86 -1.30 -0.46
CA MET A 78 7.28 0.05 -0.55
C MET A 78 8.07 1.05 0.30
N PRO A 79 8.02 2.37 0.03
CA PRO A 79 8.56 3.38 0.93
C PRO A 79 7.77 3.41 2.25
N LEU A 80 8.44 3.64 3.37
CA LEU A 80 7.82 3.62 4.70
C LEU A 80 6.65 4.60 4.82
N PHE A 81 6.69 5.78 4.18
CA PHE A 81 5.60 6.75 4.30
C PHE A 81 4.28 6.30 3.66
N TYR A 82 4.31 5.32 2.74
CA TYR A 82 3.09 4.73 2.15
C TYR A 82 2.51 3.58 2.95
N LYS A 83 3.30 3.05 3.89
CA LYS A 83 2.93 1.91 4.72
C LYS A 83 1.57 2.14 5.38
N ASP A 84 1.39 3.26 6.07
CA ASP A 84 0.16 3.52 6.84
C ASP A 84 -1.08 3.66 5.95
N GLN A 85 -0.95 4.29 4.79
CA GLN A 85 -2.05 4.42 3.83
C GLN A 85 -2.45 3.06 3.26
N LEU A 86 -1.47 2.22 2.91
CA LEU A 86 -1.69 0.84 2.47
C LEU A 86 -2.38 0.01 3.57
N PHE A 87 -1.89 0.07 4.81
CA PHE A 87 -2.49 -0.63 5.95
C PHE A 87 -3.93 -0.20 6.20
N SER A 88 -4.23 1.09 6.09
CA SER A 88 -5.58 1.60 6.29
C SER A 88 -6.56 1.05 5.24
N THR A 89 -6.12 0.98 3.98
CA THR A 89 -6.91 0.44 2.86
C THR A 89 -7.14 -1.06 3.05
N PHE A 90 -6.09 -1.83 3.31
CA PHE A 90 -6.22 -3.27 3.57
C PHE A 90 -7.07 -3.59 4.79
N ARG A 91 -6.95 -2.81 5.87
CA ARG A 91 -7.77 -3.02 7.08
C ARG A 91 -9.25 -2.79 6.78
N ASN A 92 -9.58 -1.73 6.05
CA ASN A 92 -10.96 -1.42 5.70
C ASN A 92 -11.56 -2.51 4.81
N ASP A 93 -10.82 -2.94 3.78
CA ASP A 93 -11.25 -4.03 2.90
C ASP A 93 -11.42 -5.34 3.68
N LEU A 94 -10.46 -5.71 4.54
CA LEU A 94 -10.53 -6.91 5.37
C LEU A 94 -11.76 -6.90 6.28
N ILE A 95 -12.08 -5.77 6.92
CA ILE A 95 -13.27 -5.65 7.78
C ILE A 95 -14.54 -5.90 6.97
N ILE A 96 -14.67 -5.28 5.79
CA ILE A 96 -15.83 -5.48 4.91
C ILE A 96 -15.96 -6.96 4.53
N TRP A 97 -14.85 -7.61 4.17
CA TRP A 97 -14.85 -9.03 3.79
C TRP A 97 -15.18 -9.97 4.95
N VAL A 98 -14.66 -9.69 6.14
CA VAL A 98 -15.01 -10.45 7.35
C VAL A 98 -16.51 -10.32 7.62
N VAL A 99 -17.07 -9.10 7.55
CA VAL A 99 -18.51 -8.88 7.74
C VAL A 99 -19.34 -9.64 6.71
N ILE A 100 -18.99 -9.56 5.42
CA ILE A 100 -19.69 -10.29 4.36
C ILE A 100 -19.60 -11.80 4.58
N SER A 101 -18.43 -12.33 4.96
CA SER A 101 -18.25 -13.76 5.24
C SER A 101 -19.11 -14.22 6.43
N LEU A 102 -19.34 -13.37 7.44
CA LEU A 102 -20.15 -13.77 8.59
C LEU A 102 -21.65 -13.82 8.31
N LEU A 103 -22.14 -13.22 7.22
CA LEU A 103 -23.57 -13.22 6.89
C LEU A 103 -24.13 -14.62 6.66
N ALA A 104 -23.42 -15.48 5.92
CA ALA A 104 -23.93 -16.82 5.59
C ALA A 104 -24.01 -17.75 6.83
N PRO A 105 -22.99 -17.82 7.72
CA PRO A 105 -23.12 -18.53 8.99
C PRO A 105 -24.27 -18.03 9.88
N VAL A 106 -24.49 -16.70 9.93
CA VAL A 106 -25.61 -16.12 10.69
C VAL A 106 -26.95 -16.57 10.12
N LEU A 107 -27.12 -16.56 8.80
CA LEU A 107 -28.34 -17.05 8.16
C LEU A 107 -28.56 -18.54 8.42
N ILE A 108 -27.53 -19.38 8.27
CA ILE A 108 -27.63 -20.81 8.56
C ILE A 108 -28.04 -21.03 10.03
N TYR A 109 -27.48 -20.27 10.95
CA TYR A 109 -27.83 -20.36 12.37
C TYR A 109 -29.30 -19.98 12.64
N LEU A 110 -29.81 -18.92 12.00
CA LEU A 110 -31.20 -18.46 12.18
C LEU A 110 -32.24 -19.45 11.62
N PHE A 111 -31.90 -20.18 10.56
CA PHE A 111 -32.82 -21.12 9.90
C PHE A 111 -32.55 -22.59 10.23
N LYS A 112 -31.63 -22.89 11.17
CA LYS A 112 -31.19 -24.26 11.47
C LYS A 112 -32.36 -25.20 11.83
N ASP A 113 -33.39 -24.70 12.52
CA ASP A 113 -34.51 -25.51 13.00
C ASP A 113 -35.49 -25.87 11.86
N SER A 114 -35.39 -25.17 10.72
CA SER A 114 -36.15 -25.43 9.50
C SER A 114 -35.40 -26.31 8.49
N MET A 115 -34.19 -26.75 8.82
CA MET A 115 -33.29 -27.49 7.93
C MET A 115 -32.90 -28.84 8.55
N GLU A 116 -32.71 -29.85 7.70
CA GLU A 116 -32.13 -31.12 8.13
C GLU A 116 -30.62 -30.97 8.38
N ILE A 117 -30.09 -31.75 9.33
CA ILE A 117 -28.68 -31.72 9.71
C ILE A 117 -27.77 -32.01 8.51
N GLU A 118 -28.16 -32.94 7.64
CA GLU A 118 -27.41 -33.27 6.41
C GLU A 118 -27.35 -32.09 5.44
N THR A 119 -28.46 -31.35 5.29
CA THR A 119 -28.52 -30.11 4.51
C THR A 119 -27.59 -29.06 5.09
N ILE A 120 -27.63 -28.84 6.41
CA ILE A 120 -26.76 -27.87 7.10
C ILE A 120 -25.29 -28.20 6.84
N ASN A 121 -24.89 -29.48 7.02
CA ASN A 121 -23.50 -29.91 6.81
C ASN A 121 -23.03 -29.69 5.38
N SER A 122 -23.86 -30.05 4.39
CA SER A 122 -23.57 -29.87 2.97
C SER A 122 -23.45 -28.39 2.61
N THR A 123 -24.37 -27.55 3.09
CA THR A 123 -24.34 -26.10 2.89
C THR A 123 -23.11 -25.46 3.50
N VAL A 124 -22.75 -25.82 4.74
CA VAL A 124 -21.54 -25.31 5.41
C VAL A 124 -20.27 -25.74 4.68
N PHE A 125 -20.22 -26.97 4.16
CA PHE A 125 -19.07 -27.46 3.40
C PHE A 125 -18.89 -26.70 2.07
N ILE A 126 -19.97 -26.54 1.30
CA ILE A 126 -19.96 -25.76 0.05
C ILE A 126 -19.57 -24.30 0.33
N TYR A 127 -20.16 -23.70 1.37
CA TYR A 127 -19.86 -22.34 1.79
C TYR A 127 -18.36 -22.13 2.04
N LYS A 128 -17.71 -23.05 2.77
CA LYS A 128 -16.26 -23.00 3.03
C LYS A 128 -15.44 -23.01 1.74
N ILE A 129 -15.80 -23.86 0.78
CA ILE A 129 -15.13 -23.93 -0.53
C ILE A 129 -15.31 -22.61 -1.29
N VAL A 130 -16.52 -22.06 -1.32
CA VAL A 130 -16.82 -20.81 -2.02
C VAL A 130 -16.02 -19.65 -1.41
N VAL A 131 -16.01 -19.51 -0.08
CA VAL A 131 -15.23 -18.45 0.60
C VAL A 131 -13.75 -18.58 0.28
N PHE A 132 -13.21 -19.80 0.33
CA PHE A 132 -11.81 -20.04 0.01
C PHE A 132 -11.47 -19.68 -1.45
N ALA A 133 -12.30 -20.12 -2.40
CA ALA A 133 -12.11 -19.82 -3.82
C ALA A 133 -12.22 -18.31 -4.11
N VAL A 134 -13.20 -17.63 -3.51
CA VAL A 134 -13.37 -16.17 -3.61
C VAL A 134 -12.16 -15.44 -3.01
N ALA A 135 -11.68 -15.87 -1.84
CA ALA A 135 -10.50 -15.28 -1.23
C ALA A 135 -9.25 -15.40 -2.14
N VAL A 136 -9.04 -16.57 -2.74
CA VAL A 136 -7.93 -16.79 -3.69
C VAL A 136 -8.09 -15.91 -4.94
N PHE A 137 -9.30 -15.87 -5.53
CA PHE A 137 -9.55 -15.11 -6.75
C PHE A 137 -9.44 -13.59 -6.52
N LEU A 138 -9.97 -13.08 -5.41
CA LEU A 138 -9.86 -11.66 -5.05
C LEU A 138 -8.42 -11.25 -4.75
N ASN A 139 -7.65 -12.10 -4.07
CA ASN A 139 -6.22 -11.87 -3.88
C ASN A 139 -5.51 -11.75 -5.24
N LYS A 140 -5.81 -12.67 -6.17
CA LYS A 140 -5.26 -12.62 -7.53
C LYS A 140 -5.69 -11.38 -8.30
N TYR A 141 -6.97 -11.04 -8.30
CA TYR A 141 -7.51 -9.85 -8.97
C TYR A 141 -6.87 -8.57 -8.44
N THR A 142 -6.71 -8.46 -7.11
CA THR A 142 -6.07 -7.31 -6.47
C THR A 142 -4.62 -7.17 -6.94
N LEU A 143 -3.87 -8.27 -7.01
CA LEU A 143 -2.51 -8.30 -7.55
C LEU A 143 -2.47 -7.93 -9.03
N ASP A 144 -3.33 -8.52 -9.85
CA ASP A 144 -3.38 -8.26 -11.29
C ASP A 144 -3.76 -6.79 -11.56
N LYS A 145 -4.67 -6.21 -10.78
CA LYS A 145 -5.02 -4.78 -10.83
C LYS A 145 -3.81 -3.90 -10.52
N TYR A 146 -3.02 -4.28 -9.52
CA TYR A 146 -1.80 -3.57 -9.19
C TYR A 146 -0.72 -3.74 -10.28
N LYS A 147 -0.55 -4.94 -10.86
CA LYS A 147 0.40 -5.20 -11.95
C LYS A 147 0.02 -4.56 -13.30
N SER A 148 -1.27 -4.46 -13.61
CA SER A 148 -1.79 -4.07 -14.95
C SER A 148 -2.15 -2.58 -15.08
N GLY A 149 -2.21 -1.83 -13.97
CA GLY A 149 -2.19 -0.38 -14.07
C GLY A 149 -0.86 0.03 -14.70
N ASN A 150 -0.87 0.63 -15.90
CA ASN A 150 0.27 1.30 -16.53
C ASN A 150 0.68 2.55 -15.74
N TYR A 151 0.83 2.41 -14.43
CA TYR A 151 1.25 3.43 -13.52
C TYR A 151 2.34 2.80 -12.66
N THR A 152 3.51 3.40 -12.72
CA THR A 152 4.51 3.59 -11.65
C THR A 152 3.85 4.19 -10.39
N THR A 153 2.68 3.70 -10.00
CA THR A 153 2.09 3.99 -8.69
C THR A 153 2.80 3.14 -7.66
N VAL A 154 2.84 3.62 -6.43
CA VAL A 154 3.40 2.87 -5.29
C VAL A 154 2.83 1.47 -5.22
N TYR A 155 1.53 1.35 -5.47
CA TYR A 155 0.83 0.07 -5.47
C TYR A 155 1.19 -0.86 -6.64
N GLY A 156 1.56 -0.33 -7.81
CA GLY A 156 1.93 -1.14 -8.97
C GLY A 156 3.35 -1.71 -8.88
N GLN A 157 4.31 -0.92 -8.39
CA GLN A 157 5.67 -1.41 -8.11
C GLN A 157 5.70 -2.39 -6.93
N ILE A 158 4.87 -2.14 -5.90
CA ILE A 158 4.59 -3.06 -4.78
C ILE A 158 4.23 -4.48 -5.24
N ALA A 159 3.45 -4.62 -6.31
CA ALA A 159 2.94 -5.91 -6.78
C ALA A 159 3.83 -6.59 -7.83
N ALA A 160 4.89 -5.92 -8.30
CA ALA A 160 5.82 -6.45 -9.30
C ALA A 160 6.88 -7.39 -8.71
N PHE A 161 7.12 -7.33 -7.40
CA PHE A 161 8.01 -8.21 -6.63
C PHE A 161 7.22 -9.28 -5.85
#